data_AF-A0A6N9NYU8-F1
#
_entry.id   AF-A0A6N9NYU8-F1
#
_cell.length_a   1.000
_cell.length_b   1.000
_cell.length_c   1.000
_cell.angle_alpha   90.00
_cell.angle_beta   90.00
_cell.angle_gamma   90.00
#
_symmetry.space_group_name_H-M   'P 1'
#
loop_
_entity.id
_entity.type
_entity.pdbx_description
1 polymer ?
#
loop_
_entity_poly.entity_id
_entity_poly.type
_entity_poly.pdbx_seq_one_letter_code
_entity_poly.pdbx_strand_id
1 'polypeptide(L)'
;MYEPSPELKKLEAEKAEAEQQLMREQHKYQRLCNREQYYKKRERTARAHRLITRGAAVESVSPLVTVLGEVEFFSLVDRIFSMPEVKGMVMEAVNAHNAAEQSGGD
;
A
#
# COMPACT_ATOMS: atom_id res chain seq x y z
N MET A 1 -19.98 60.82 0.23
CA MET A 1 -19.17 59.59 0.33
C MET A 1 -20.01 58.57 1.08
N TYR A 2 -20.29 57.40 0.51
CA TYR A 2 -21.03 56.36 1.24
C TYR A 2 -20.07 55.72 2.23
N GLU A 3 -20.37 55.81 3.53
CA GLU A 3 -19.68 55.06 4.56
C GLU A 3 -20.48 53.78 4.85
N PRO A 4 -19.89 52.59 4.67
CA PRO A 4 -20.58 51.35 4.95
C PRO A 4 -20.96 51.29 6.43
N SER A 5 -22.20 50.84 6.68
CA SER A 5 -22.72 50.57 8.02
C SER A 5 -21.71 49.72 8.84
N PRO A 6 -21.57 49.97 10.15
CA PRO A 6 -20.78 49.12 11.04
C PRO A 6 -21.11 47.62 10.94
N GLU A 7 -22.36 47.28 10.62
CA GLU A 7 -22.81 45.90 10.42
C GLU A 7 -22.23 45.28 9.13
N LEU A 8 -22.17 46.06 8.04
CA LEU A 8 -21.56 45.61 6.79
C LEU A 8 -20.06 45.35 6.97
N LYS A 9 -19.36 46.24 7.68
CA LYS A 9 -17.93 46.05 7.99
C LYS A 9 -17.66 44.80 8.84
N LYS A 10 -18.56 44.47 9.77
CA LYS A 10 -18.47 43.23 10.57
C LYS A 10 -18.67 41.99 9.70
N LEU A 11 -19.70 41.98 8.86
CA LEU A 11 -19.97 40.86 7.95
C LEU A 11 -18.83 40.63 6.95
N GLU A 12 -18.22 41.71 6.43
CA GLU A 12 -17.04 41.61 5.56
C GLU A 12 -15.84 40.99 6.28
N ALA A 13 -15.60 41.36 7.55
CA ALA A 13 -14.54 40.78 8.36
C ALA A 13 -14.79 39.30 8.67
N GLU A 14 -16.01 38.93 9.07
CA GLU A 14 -16.40 37.53 9.32
C GLU A 14 -16.27 36.68 8.06
N LYS A 15 -16.67 37.22 6.90
CA LYS A 15 -16.51 36.55 5.61
C LYS A 15 -15.02 36.33 5.30
N ALA A 16 -14.18 37.34 5.48
CA ALA A 16 -12.75 37.22 5.24
C ALA A 16 -12.11 36.17 6.17
N GLU A 17 -12.51 36.11 7.44
CA GLU A 17 -12.05 35.10 8.39
C GLU A 17 -12.48 33.69 7.98
N ALA A 18 -13.75 33.54 7.56
CA ALA A 18 -14.28 32.26 7.08
C ALA A 18 -13.58 31.78 5.80
N GLU A 19 -13.28 32.67 4.86
CA GLU A 19 -12.52 32.35 3.64
C GLU A 19 -11.09 31.92 3.97
N GLN A 20 -10.43 32.60 4.92
CA GLN A 20 -9.11 32.17 5.39
C GLN A 20 -9.16 30.80 6.07
N GLN A 21 -10.20 30.54 6.88
CA GLN A 21 -10.38 29.25 7.53
C GLN A 21 -10.63 28.14 6.51
N LEU A 22 -11.45 28.40 5.49
CA LEU A 22 -11.69 27.47 4.40
C LEU A 22 -10.40 27.11 3.67
N MET A 23 -9.58 28.11 3.32
CA MET A 23 -8.28 27.87 2.69
C MET A 23 -7.35 27.03 3.58
N ARG A 24 -7.30 27.29 4.89
CA ARG A 24 -6.53 26.49 5.85
C ARG A 24 -6.98 25.03 5.88
N GLU A 25 -8.29 24.78 5.91
CA GLU A 25 -8.83 23.41 5.91
C GLU A 25 -8.60 22.70 4.57
N GLN A 26 -8.74 23.39 3.44
CA GLN A 26 -8.41 22.83 2.12
C GLN A 26 -6.94 22.40 2.04
N HIS A 27 -6.01 23.22 2.54
CA HIS A 27 -4.59 22.85 2.61
C HIS A 27 -4.34 21.63 3.52
N LYS A 28 -5.03 21.55 4.67
CA LYS A 28 -4.95 20.37 5.56
C LYS A 28 -5.46 19.11 4.84
N TYR A 29 -6.61 19.21 4.18
CA TYR A 29 -7.20 18.13 3.41
C TYR A 29 -6.23 17.64 2.32
N GLN A 30 -5.65 18.55 1.54
CA GLN A 30 -4.70 18.20 0.49
C GLN A 30 -3.45 17.48 1.06
N ARG A 31 -2.93 17.91 2.21
CA ARG A 31 -1.81 17.22 2.88
C ARG A 31 -2.17 15.80 3.28
N LEU A 32 -3.39 15.58 3.77
CA LEU A 32 -3.87 14.24 4.13
C LEU A 32 -4.01 13.35 2.89
N CYS A 33 -4.59 13.85 1.81
CA CYS A 33 -4.69 13.13 0.53
C CYS A 33 -3.31 12.75 -0.01
N ASN A 34 -2.36 13.69 0.01
CA ASN A 34 -0.98 13.41 -0.42
C ASN A 34 -0.31 12.34 0.45
N ARG A 35 -0.56 12.37 1.77
CA ARG A 35 -0.02 11.37 2.70
C ARG A 35 -0.62 9.99 2.47
N GLU A 36 -1.92 9.90 2.20
CA GLU A 36 -2.58 8.66 1.83
C GLU A 36 -1.99 8.07 0.53
N GLN A 37 -1.83 8.90 -0.50
CA GLN A 37 -1.21 8.49 -1.76
C GLN A 37 0.24 8.01 -1.57
N TYR A 38 1.01 8.68 -0.71
CA TYR A 38 2.38 8.28 -0.38
C TYR A 38 2.42 6.88 0.23
N TYR A 39 1.57 6.59 1.21
CA TYR A 39 1.54 5.25 1.83
C TYR A 39 1.07 4.18 0.87
N LYS A 40 0.04 4.46 0.05
CA LYS A 40 -0.40 3.55 -1.03
C LYS A 40 0.72 3.25 -2.02
N LYS A 41 1.50 4.27 -2.42
CA LYS A 41 2.66 4.10 -3.31
C LYS A 41 3.74 3.24 -2.64
N ARG A 42 4.08 3.52 -1.38
CA ARG A 42 5.07 2.77 -0.63
C ARG A 42 4.70 1.29 -0.51
N GLU A 43 3.44 1.00 -0.20
CA GLU A 43 2.94 -0.38 -0.11
C GLU A 43 3.04 -1.10 -1.46
N ARG A 44 2.63 -0.44 -2.56
CA ARG A 44 2.76 -0.99 -3.92
C ARG A 44 4.22 -1.29 -4.27
N THR A 45 5.14 -0.37 -3.97
CA THR A 45 6.58 -0.57 -4.22
C THR A 45 7.13 -1.72 -3.38
N ALA A 46 6.79 -1.78 -2.09
CA ALA A 46 7.22 -2.87 -1.20
C ALA A 46 6.69 -4.23 -1.69
N ARG A 47 5.44 -4.27 -2.14
CA ARG A 47 4.83 -5.47 -2.74
C ARG A 47 5.57 -5.88 -4.02
N ALA A 48 5.82 -4.95 -4.94
CA ALA A 48 6.52 -5.24 -6.19
C ALA A 48 7.92 -5.80 -5.94
N HIS A 49 8.69 -5.16 -5.05
CA HIS A 49 10.02 -5.65 -4.69
C HIS A 49 9.97 -7.06 -4.10
N ARG A 50 9.06 -7.31 -3.15
CA ARG A 50 8.87 -8.66 -2.56
C ARG A 50 8.54 -9.71 -3.63
N LEU A 51 7.68 -9.38 -4.59
CA LEU A 51 7.29 -10.32 -5.65
C LEU A 51 8.46 -10.62 -6.60
N ILE A 52 9.24 -9.60 -6.98
CA ILE A 52 10.44 -9.75 -7.82
C ILE A 52 11.47 -10.65 -7.12
N THR A 53 11.79 -10.36 -5.85
CA THR A 53 12.76 -11.16 -5.08
C THR A 53 12.33 -12.61 -4.96
N ARG A 54 11.03 -12.87 -4.72
CA ARG A 54 10.51 -14.25 -4.66
C ARG A 54 10.54 -14.96 -6.01
N GLY A 55 10.23 -14.27 -7.10
CA GLY A 55 10.36 -14.81 -8.45
C GLY A 55 11.81 -15.18 -8.78
N ALA A 56 12.75 -14.28 -8.49
CA ALA A 56 14.18 -14.51 -8.67
C ALA A 56 14.70 -15.71 -7.86
N ALA A 57 14.15 -15.97 -6.67
CA ALA A 57 14.50 -17.15 -5.89
C ALA A 57 14.11 -18.46 -6.60
N VAL A 58 12.95 -18.50 -7.28
CA VAL A 58 12.52 -19.69 -8.04
C VAL A 58 13.43 -19.91 -9.25
N GLU A 59 13.72 -18.86 -10.03
CA GLU A 59 14.63 -18.95 -11.18
C GLU A 59 16.06 -19.36 -10.75
N SER A 60 16.51 -18.89 -9.59
CA SER A 60 17.81 -19.29 -9.04
C SER A 60 17.87 -20.77 -8.66
N VAL A 61 16.77 -21.35 -8.15
CA VAL A 61 16.71 -22.77 -7.76
C VAL A 61 16.49 -23.67 -8.97
N SER A 62 15.71 -23.21 -9.95
CA SER A 62 15.42 -23.96 -11.17
C SER A 62 15.56 -23.06 -12.40
N PRO A 63 16.79 -22.89 -12.94
CA PRO A 63 17.03 -22.00 -14.09
C PRO A 63 16.22 -22.37 -15.34
N LEU A 64 15.80 -23.64 -15.46
CA LEU A 64 14.99 -24.11 -16.58
C LEU A 64 13.64 -23.38 -16.71
N VAL A 65 13.10 -22.83 -15.62
CA VAL A 65 11.81 -22.12 -15.68
C VAL A 65 11.89 -20.80 -16.46
N THR A 66 13.09 -20.25 -16.66
CA THR A 66 13.31 -18.99 -17.41
C THR A 66 12.94 -19.08 -18.89
N VAL A 67 12.84 -20.30 -19.43
CA VAL A 67 12.39 -20.52 -20.83
C VAL A 67 10.87 -20.42 -20.98
N LEU A 68 10.13 -20.50 -19.87
CA LEU A 68 8.67 -20.49 -19.86
C LEU A 68 8.16 -19.05 -19.93
N GLY A 69 7.13 -18.83 -20.76
CA GLY A 69 6.36 -17.60 -20.72
C GLY A 69 5.52 -17.50 -19.44
N GLU A 70 4.96 -16.31 -19.18
CA GLU A 70 4.20 -16.03 -17.96
C GLU A 70 3.06 -17.04 -17.72
N VAL A 71 2.25 -17.33 -18.75
CA VAL A 71 1.12 -18.27 -18.65
C VAL A 71 1.59 -19.71 -18.39
N GLU A 72 2.67 -20.13 -19.03
CA GLU A 72 3.25 -21.47 -18.87
C GLU A 72 3.83 -21.63 -17.47
N PHE A 73 4.55 -20.61 -16.98
CA PHE A 73 5.09 -20.56 -15.64
C PHE A 73 3.98 -20.63 -14.59
N PHE A 74 2.91 -19.83 -14.72
CA PHE A 74 1.79 -19.89 -13.78
C PHE A 74 1.07 -21.24 -13.80
N SER A 75 0.91 -21.86 -14.97
CA SER A 75 0.32 -23.20 -15.09
C SER A 75 1.18 -24.27 -14.41
N LEU A 76 2.50 -24.16 -14.54
CA LEU A 76 3.45 -25.02 -13.83
C LEU A 76 3.36 -24.83 -12.31
N VAL A 77 3.38 -23.58 -11.85
CA VAL A 77 3.26 -23.24 -10.42
C VAL A 77 1.95 -23.79 -9.85
N ASP A 78 0.82 -23.57 -10.51
CA ASP A 78 -0.49 -24.08 -10.06
C ASP A 78 -0.50 -25.61 -9.95
N ARG A 79 0.09 -26.32 -10.93
CA ARG A 79 0.24 -27.77 -10.88
C ARG A 79 1.15 -28.24 -9.73
N ILE A 80 2.28 -27.57 -9.50
CA ILE A 80 3.20 -27.88 -8.39
C ILE A 80 2.49 -27.71 -7.05
N PHE A 81 1.85 -26.56 -6.82
CA PHE A 81 1.16 -26.26 -5.56
C PHE A 81 -0.17 -27.02 -5.40
N SER A 82 -0.64 -27.70 -6.43
CA SER A 82 -1.76 -28.64 -6.34
C SER A 82 -1.38 -29.98 -5.70
N MET A 83 -0.08 -30.34 -5.70
CA MET A 83 0.42 -31.60 -5.14
C MET A 83 0.27 -31.63 -3.61
N PRO A 84 -0.26 -32.73 -3.02
CA PRO A 84 -0.47 -32.82 -1.56
C PRO A 84 0.79 -32.59 -0.74
N GLU A 85 1.93 -33.10 -1.20
CA GLU A 85 3.23 -33.00 -0.53
C GLU A 85 3.67 -31.54 -0.45
N VAL A 86 3.50 -30.79 -1.55
CA VAL A 86 3.84 -29.37 -1.60
C VAL A 86 2.90 -28.55 -0.71
N LYS A 87 1.59 -28.85 -0.72
CA LYS A 87 0.64 -28.22 0.20
C LYS A 87 0.99 -28.46 1.67
N GLY A 88 1.39 -29.69 2.00
CA GLY A 88 1.87 -30.06 3.33
C GLY A 88 3.10 -29.24 3.74
N MET A 89 4.12 -29.19 2.90
CA MET A 89 5.34 -28.40 3.15
C MET A 89 5.06 -26.90 3.33
N VAL A 90 4.15 -26.33 2.53
CA VAL A 90 3.75 -24.92 2.68
C VAL A 90 3.07 -24.69 4.03
N MET A 91 2.15 -25.57 4.42
CA MET A 91 1.46 -25.47 5.70
C MET A 91 2.44 -25.60 6.87
N GLU A 92 3.38 -26.54 6.82
CA GLU A 92 4.43 -26.71 7.82
C GLU A 92 5.30 -25.46 7.96
N ALA A 93 5.77 -24.90 6.85
CA ALA A 93 6.60 -23.70 6.85
C ALA A 93 5.85 -22.48 7.44
N VAL A 94 4.57 -22.31 7.10
CA VAL A 94 3.72 -21.25 7.65
C VAL A 94 3.49 -21.44 9.15
N ASN A 95 3.21 -22.67 9.58
CA ASN A 95 3.01 -22.99 10.99
C ASN A 95 4.28 -22.75 11.82
N ALA A 96 5.45 -23.13 11.30
CA ALA A 96 6.74 -22.89 11.93
C ALA A 96 7.03 -21.38 12.08
N HIS A 97 6.76 -20.58 11.04
CA HIS A 97 6.88 -19.12 11.12
C HIS A 97 5.95 -18.53 12.18
N ASN A 98 4.67 -18.93 12.19
CA ASN A 98 3.69 -18.43 13.16
C ASN A 98 4.07 -18.79 14.60
N ALA A 99 4.62 -19.99 14.82
CA ALA A 99 5.09 -20.42 16.13
C ALA A 99 6.29 -19.58 16.60
N ALA A 100 7.23 -19.29 15.71
CA ALA A 100 8.39 -18.45 16.01
C ALA A 100 7.98 -17.01 16.41
N GLU A 101 7.03 -16.41 15.68
CA GLU A 101 6.48 -15.08 15.99
C GLU A 101 5.78 -15.05 17.36
N GLN A 102 5.08 -16.14 17.75
CA GLN A 102 4.43 -16.24 19.06
C GLN A 102 5.44 -16.43 20.22
N SER A 103 6.57 -17.08 19.96
CA SER A 103 7.63 -17.28 20.95
C SER A 103 8.61 -16.10 21.08
N GLY A 104 8.61 -15.16 20.13
CA GLY A 104 9.54 -14.02 20.07
C GLY A 104 8.94 -12.70 20.54
N GLY A 105 7.76 -12.72 21.17
CA GLY A 105 7.12 -11.54 21.76
C GLY A 105 7.57 -11.30 23.20
N ASP A 106 8.80 -10.78 23.37
CA ASP A 106 9.27 -10.10 24.58
C ASP A 106 9.41 -8.59 24.32
#